data_AF-A0A176F978-F1
#
_entry.id   AF-A0A176F978-F1
#
_cell.length_a   1.000
_cell.length_b   1.000
_cell.length_c   1.000
_cell.angle_alpha   90.00
_cell.angle_beta   90.00
_cell.angle_gamma   90.00
#
_symmetry.space_group_name_H-M   'P 1'
#
loop_
_entity.id
_entity.type
_entity.pdbx_description
1 polymer ?
#
loop_
_entity_poly.entity_id
_entity_poly.type
_entity_poly.pdbx_seq_one_letter_code
_entity_poly.pdbx_strand_id
1 'polypeptide(L)'
;MRLTNEGEGQRIKGKGDDIRSRDVPLHRELIRLGFWEFAEDQRQDGHTRLFGQLKADASGYFSGKTSEAFSTYLKQIGVKTAKTSFHSFRHTFKDACRACGVEPHLSNALLGHAELGTGSVYGTGGYGLPLLRDAVDKVDYQSLSLEYVKPYSG
;
A
#
# COMPACT_ATOMS: atom_id res chain seq x y z
N MET A 1 -2.10 8.74 -3.76
CA MET A 1 -2.84 7.65 -4.42
C MET A 1 -4.16 7.46 -3.71
N ARG A 2 -5.28 7.42 -4.44
CA ARG A 2 -6.61 7.18 -3.86
C ARG A 2 -7.00 5.72 -4.02
N LEU A 3 -7.42 5.07 -2.94
CA LEU A 3 -7.89 3.69 -2.92
C LEU A 3 -9.42 3.70 -2.82
N THR A 4 -10.10 3.22 -3.86
CA THR A 4 -11.57 3.15 -3.95
C THR A 4 -12.03 1.74 -4.35
N ASN A 5 -13.35 1.56 -4.45
CA ASN A 5 -14.02 0.38 -4.99
C ASN A 5 -14.82 0.72 -6.27
N GLU A 6 -14.55 1.88 -6.87
CA GLU A 6 -15.32 2.42 -8.01
C GLU A 6 -14.82 1.87 -9.35
N GLY A 7 -13.54 1.46 -9.42
CA GLY A 7 -12.97 0.87 -10.62
C GLY A 7 -13.38 -0.58 -10.83
N GLU A 8 -13.44 -1.01 -12.10
CA GLU A 8 -13.76 -2.38 -12.46
C GLU A 8 -12.82 -3.39 -11.77
N GLY A 9 -13.41 -4.40 -11.10
CA GLY A 9 -12.65 -5.40 -10.35
C GLY A 9 -11.92 -4.89 -9.10
N GLN A 10 -12.13 -3.64 -8.68
CA GLN A 10 -11.66 -3.16 -7.38
C GLN A 10 -12.62 -3.61 -6.28
N ARG A 11 -12.04 -4.06 -5.16
CA ARG A 11 -12.81 -4.45 -3.98
C ARG A 11 -12.08 -3.96 -2.74
N ILE A 12 -12.77 -3.15 -1.94
CA ILE A 12 -12.35 -2.82 -0.58
C ILE A 12 -13.19 -3.67 0.38
N LYS A 13 -12.56 -4.26 1.39
CA LYS A 13 -13.24 -5.05 2.41
C LYS A 13 -14.20 -4.14 3.19
N GLY A 14 -15.50 -4.38 3.04
CA GLY A 14 -16.59 -3.64 3.69
C GLY A 14 -17.94 -4.08 3.11
N LYS A 15 -19.05 -3.65 3.71
CA LYS A 15 -20.40 -3.83 3.17
C LYS A 15 -21.11 -2.48 3.16
N GLY A 16 -21.74 -2.12 2.04
CA GLY A 16 -22.45 -0.83 1.91
C GLY A 16 -21.55 0.35 2.28
N ASP A 17 -22.03 1.21 3.18
CA ASP A 17 -21.36 2.44 3.60
C ASP A 17 -20.09 2.21 4.45
N ASP A 18 -19.81 0.98 4.89
CA ASP A 18 -18.55 0.64 5.57
C ASP A 18 -17.35 0.55 4.61
N ILE A 19 -17.57 0.65 3.29
CA ILE A 19 -16.49 0.71 2.32
C ILE A 19 -15.81 2.08 2.40
N ARG A 20 -14.69 2.13 3.12
CA ARG A 20 -13.91 3.36 3.29
C ARG A 20 -12.86 3.50 2.21
N SER A 21 -13.14 4.40 1.26
CA SER A 21 -12.09 4.96 0.41
C SER A 21 -11.05 5.69 1.26
N ARG A 22 -9.81 5.74 0.79
CA ARG A 22 -8.72 6.39 1.53
C ARG A 22 -7.68 6.94 0.58
N ASP A 23 -7.13 8.08 0.97
CA ASP A 23 -5.96 8.63 0.32
C ASP A 23 -4.70 8.22 1.06
N VAL A 24 -3.76 7.65 0.31
CA VAL A 24 -2.44 7.24 0.81
C VAL A 24 -1.39 8.04 0.03
N PRO A 25 -0.69 8.96 0.70
CA PRO A 25 0.45 9.64 0.09
C PRO A 25 1.55 8.65 -0.30
N LEU A 26 2.25 8.95 -1.39
CA LEU A 26 3.42 8.17 -1.79
C LEU A 26 4.63 8.64 -0.98
N HIS A 27 5.39 7.68 -0.47
CA HIS A 27 6.65 7.94 0.20
C HIS A 27 7.65 8.59 -0.77
N ARG A 28 8.46 9.53 -0.28
CA ARG A 28 9.51 10.19 -1.06
C ARG A 28 10.43 9.22 -1.82
N GLU A 29 10.78 8.08 -1.23
CA GLU A 29 11.62 7.08 -1.91
C GLU A 29 10.92 6.42 -3.10
N LEU A 30 9.60 6.21 -3.05
CA LEU A 30 8.87 5.66 -4.18
C LEU A 30 8.82 6.66 -5.34
N ILE A 31 8.69 7.95 -5.04
CA ILE A 31 8.78 9.03 -6.03
C ILE A 31 10.19 9.06 -6.61
N ARG A 32 11.23 9.04 -5.77
CA ARG A 32 12.63 9.00 -6.21
C ARG A 32 12.95 7.81 -7.10
N LEU A 33 12.32 6.66 -6.84
CA LEU A 33 12.47 5.44 -7.64
C LEU A 33 11.65 5.45 -8.94
N GLY A 34 10.89 6.51 -9.22
CA GLY A 34 10.19 6.66 -10.49
C GLY A 34 8.79 6.04 -10.52
N PHE A 35 8.18 5.74 -9.36
CA PHE A 35 6.85 5.12 -9.33
C PHE A 35 5.76 6.04 -9.90
N TRP A 36 5.93 7.36 -9.76
CA TRP A 36 4.98 8.34 -10.30
C TRP A 36 5.00 8.33 -11.83
N GLU A 37 6.20 8.35 -12.40
CA GLU A 37 6.47 8.28 -13.84
C GLU A 37 5.91 6.99 -14.42
N PHE A 38 6.18 5.84 -13.77
CA PHE A 38 5.58 4.57 -14.15
C PHE A 38 4.05 4.63 -14.20
N ALA A 39 3.41 5.18 -13.16
CA ALA A 39 1.96 5.27 -13.11
C ALA A 39 1.37 6.17 -14.22
N GLU A 40 2.11 7.22 -14.59
CA GLU A 40 1.74 8.14 -15.65
C GLU A 40 1.90 7.51 -17.03
N ASP A 41 2.97 6.76 -17.29
CA ASP A 41 3.17 6.04 -18.54
C ASP A 41 2.08 4.98 -18.75
N GLN A 42 1.74 4.22 -17.70
CA GLN A 42 0.60 3.29 -17.76
C GLN A 42 -0.70 3.99 -18.16
N ARG A 43 -0.92 5.23 -17.68
CA ARG A 43 -2.11 6.02 -18.01
C ARG A 43 -2.08 6.51 -19.46
N GLN A 44 -0.92 6.96 -19.94
CA GLN A 44 -0.73 7.43 -21.31
C GLN A 44 -0.90 6.30 -22.34
N ASP A 45 -0.45 5.09 -22.01
CA ASP A 45 -0.62 3.88 -22.81
C ASP A 45 -2.06 3.33 -22.78
N GLY A 46 -2.98 4.00 -22.09
CA GLY A 46 -4.39 3.62 -22.03
C GLY A 46 -4.67 2.42 -21.13
N HIS A 47 -3.73 2.01 -20.27
CA HIS A 47 -3.96 0.95 -19.32
C HIS A 47 -4.91 1.41 -18.20
N THR A 48 -5.92 0.59 -17.91
CA THR A 48 -6.87 0.82 -16.82
C THR A 48 -6.35 0.36 -15.45
N ARG A 49 -5.20 -0.32 -15.42
CA ARG A 49 -4.55 -0.84 -14.21
C ARG A 49 -3.06 -0.53 -14.24
N LEU A 50 -2.48 -0.20 -13.08
CA LEU A 50 -1.04 -0.02 -12.91
C LEU A 50 -0.24 -1.28 -13.28
N PHE A 51 -0.75 -2.45 -12.92
CA PHE A 51 -0.10 -3.73 -13.20
C PHE A 51 -0.98 -4.58 -14.11
N GLY A 52 -1.05 -4.21 -15.40
CA GLY A 52 -1.89 -4.88 -16.41
C GLY A 52 -1.56 -6.36 -16.66
N GLN A 53 -0.34 -6.79 -16.32
CA GLN A 53 0.12 -8.17 -16.43
C GLN A 53 -0.48 -9.12 -15.40
N LEU A 54 -1.08 -8.61 -14.32
CA LEU A 54 -1.69 -9.44 -13.29
C LEU A 54 -2.98 -10.08 -13.78
N LYS A 55 -3.09 -11.40 -13.59
CA LYS A 55 -4.28 -12.18 -13.97
C LYS A 55 -5.17 -12.44 -12.76
N ALA A 56 -6.47 -12.27 -12.93
CA ALA A 56 -7.45 -12.68 -11.94
C ALA A 56 -7.51 -14.22 -11.83
N ASP A 57 -7.80 -14.72 -10.64
CA ASP A 57 -8.16 -16.11 -10.43
C ASP A 57 -9.62 -16.40 -10.82
N ALA A 58 -10.04 -17.65 -10.68
CA ALA A 58 -11.41 -18.09 -10.99
C ALA A 58 -12.50 -17.37 -10.17
N SER A 59 -12.15 -16.75 -9.05
CA SER A 59 -13.06 -15.95 -8.21
C SER A 59 -13.01 -14.45 -8.53
N GLY A 60 -12.25 -14.06 -9.56
CA GLY A 60 -12.07 -12.68 -9.99
C GLY A 60 -11.05 -11.89 -9.15
N TYR A 61 -10.29 -12.54 -8.26
CA TYR A 61 -9.29 -11.86 -7.43
C TYR A 61 -7.91 -11.89 -8.09
N PHE A 62 -7.24 -10.74 -8.11
CA PHE A 62 -5.87 -10.62 -8.64
C PHE A 62 -4.79 -10.96 -7.61
N SER A 63 -5.18 -11.17 -6.35
CA SER A 63 -4.25 -11.44 -5.24
C SER A 63 -3.78 -12.89 -5.16
N GLY A 64 -4.60 -13.86 -5.62
CA GLY A 64 -4.31 -15.28 -5.47
C GLY A 64 -2.98 -15.68 -6.12
N LYS A 65 -2.87 -15.47 -7.43
CA LYS A 65 -1.66 -15.79 -8.21
C LYS A 65 -0.45 -14.97 -7.79
N THR A 66 -0.64 -13.69 -7.49
CA THR A 66 0.43 -12.81 -6.99
C THR A 66 1.00 -13.29 -5.66
N SER A 67 0.13 -13.72 -4.73
CA SER A 67 0.56 -14.24 -3.42
C SER A 67 1.27 -15.58 -3.53
N GLU A 68 0.82 -16.45 -4.44
CA GLU A 68 1.48 -17.73 -4.76
C GLU A 68 2.88 -17.49 -5.33
N ALA A 69 3.00 -16.65 -6.36
CA ALA A 69 4.28 -16.28 -6.96
C ALA A 69 5.25 -15.67 -5.95
N PHE A 70 4.77 -14.77 -5.08
CA PHE A 70 5.58 -14.19 -4.02
C PHE A 70 6.04 -15.24 -2.99
N SER A 71 5.16 -16.14 -2.57
CA SER A 71 5.52 -17.24 -1.65
C SER A 71 6.61 -18.14 -2.26
N THR A 72 6.51 -18.45 -3.55
CA THR A 72 7.54 -19.20 -4.29
C THR A 72 8.85 -18.43 -4.35
N TYR A 73 8.81 -17.14 -4.66
CA TYR A 73 10.00 -16.28 -4.66
C TYR A 73 10.71 -16.28 -3.29
N LEU A 74 9.97 -16.10 -2.20
CA LEU A 74 10.54 -16.15 -0.84
C LEU A 74 11.24 -17.49 -0.54
N LYS A 75 10.72 -18.61 -1.07
CA LYS A 75 11.37 -19.93 -0.94
C LYS A 75 12.68 -19.97 -1.73
N GLN A 76 12.66 -19.46 -2.95
CA GLN A 76 13.83 -19.45 -3.85
C GLN A 76 15.01 -18.66 -3.26
N ILE A 77 14.73 -17.51 -2.64
CA ILE A 77 15.76 -16.70 -1.99
C ILE A 77 16.07 -17.12 -0.53
N GLY A 78 15.45 -18.20 -0.05
CA GLY A 78 15.76 -18.78 1.27
C GLY A 78 15.18 -18.04 2.48
N VAL A 79 14.25 -17.11 2.31
CA VAL A 79 13.70 -16.28 3.42
C VAL A 79 12.26 -16.66 3.80
N LYS A 80 11.67 -17.68 3.17
CA LYS A 80 10.30 -18.11 3.49
C LYS A 80 10.22 -18.74 4.88
N THR A 81 9.42 -18.13 5.74
CA THR A 81 9.00 -18.65 7.04
C THR A 81 7.47 -18.72 7.15
N ALA A 82 6.96 -19.24 8.27
CA ALA A 82 5.54 -19.17 8.60
C ALA A 82 5.02 -17.72 8.75
N LYS A 83 5.91 -16.75 9.05
CA LYS A 83 5.55 -15.34 9.28
C LYS A 83 5.69 -14.46 8.04
N THR A 84 6.44 -14.89 7.02
CA THR A 84 6.67 -14.09 5.80
C THR A 84 5.63 -14.42 4.74
N SER A 85 4.86 -13.42 4.32
CA SER A 85 3.85 -13.52 3.26
C SER A 85 3.69 -12.16 2.60
N PHE A 86 2.87 -12.03 1.56
CA PHE A 86 2.62 -10.70 1.00
C PHE A 86 2.03 -9.74 2.06
N HIS A 87 1.22 -10.26 3.00
CA HIS A 87 0.67 -9.49 4.10
C HIS A 87 1.72 -9.05 5.14
N SER A 88 2.87 -9.72 5.22
CA SER A 88 3.89 -9.32 6.20
C SER A 88 4.44 -7.93 5.93
N PHE A 89 4.45 -7.45 4.67
CA PHE A 89 4.80 -6.06 4.37
C PHE A 89 3.89 -5.06 5.10
N ARG A 90 2.59 -5.35 5.23
CA ARG A 90 1.66 -4.49 5.97
C ARG A 90 1.99 -4.45 7.46
N HIS A 91 2.39 -5.58 8.05
CA HIS A 91 2.86 -5.64 9.43
C HIS A 91 4.17 -4.87 9.59
N THR A 92 5.12 -5.08 8.69
CA THR A 92 6.39 -4.34 8.66
C THR A 92 6.17 -2.83 8.57
N PHE A 93 5.26 -2.36 7.72
CA PHE A 93 4.91 -0.93 7.66
C PHE A 93 4.32 -0.42 8.98
N LYS A 94 3.41 -1.17 9.60
CA LYS A 94 2.84 -0.81 10.91
C LYS A 94 3.92 -0.68 11.98
N ASP A 95 4.87 -1.61 11.99
CA ASP A 95 5.96 -1.62 12.97
C ASP A 95 6.98 -0.50 12.68
N ALA A 96 7.27 -0.19 11.42
CA ALA A 96 8.11 0.94 11.04
C ALA A 96 7.47 2.29 11.41
N CYS A 97 6.16 2.46 11.21
CA CYS A 97 5.43 3.62 11.72
C CYS A 97 5.64 3.81 13.23
N ARG A 98 5.54 2.72 14.02
CA ARG A 98 5.76 2.78 15.47
C ARG A 98 7.21 3.14 15.81
N ALA A 99 8.18 2.53 15.13
CA ALA A 99 9.60 2.79 15.34
C ALA A 99 9.99 4.24 15.02
N CYS A 100 9.36 4.84 14.01
CA CYS A 100 9.60 6.21 13.57
C CYS A 100 8.74 7.26 14.28
N GLY A 101 8.01 6.89 15.33
CA GLY A 101 7.19 7.83 16.10
C GLY A 101 5.99 8.40 15.33
N VAL A 102 5.44 7.64 14.37
CA VAL A 102 4.19 7.99 13.71
C VAL A 102 3.04 7.72 14.68
N GLU A 103 2.22 8.74 14.91
CA GLU A 103 1.07 8.65 15.80
C GLU A 103 0.15 7.46 15.43
N PRO A 104 -0.35 6.68 16.41
CA PRO A 104 -1.13 5.47 16.14
C PRO A 104 -2.36 5.71 15.26
N HIS A 105 -3.00 6.85 15.41
CA HIS A 105 -4.19 7.22 14.65
C HIS A 105 -3.86 7.50 13.17
N LEU A 106 -2.73 8.15 12.87
CA LEU A 106 -2.24 8.35 11.51
C LEU A 106 -1.83 7.02 10.86
N SER A 107 -1.13 6.16 11.59
CA SER A 107 -0.77 4.81 11.11
C SER A 107 -2.02 3.97 10.80
N ASN A 108 -3.04 4.05 11.65
CA ASN A 108 -4.32 3.39 11.43
C ASN A 108 -5.05 3.94 10.19
N ALA A 109 -5.05 5.26 9.99
CA ALA A 109 -5.64 5.87 8.80
C ALA A 109 -4.94 5.42 7.51
N LEU A 110 -3.61 5.44 7.47
CA LEU A 110 -2.81 4.97 6.33
C LEU A 110 -3.05 3.49 6.01
N LEU A 111 -3.21 2.67 7.05
CA LEU A 111 -3.49 1.25 6.92
C LEU A 111 -4.98 0.97 6.62
N GLY A 112 -5.89 1.90 6.89
CA GLY A 112 -7.33 1.67 6.81
C GLY A 112 -7.86 0.77 7.93
N HIS A 113 -7.32 0.90 9.14
CA HIS A 113 -7.94 0.32 10.34
C HIS A 113 -9.06 1.23 10.85
N ALA A 114 -10.12 0.64 11.39
CA ALA A 114 -11.11 1.42 12.13
C ALA A 114 -10.47 2.02 13.37
N GLU A 115 -10.78 3.29 13.66
CA GLU A 115 -10.42 3.88 14.94
C GLU A 115 -11.34 3.31 16.02
N LEU A 116 -10.75 2.87 17.13
CA LEU A 116 -11.48 2.46 18.32
C LEU A 116 -11.43 3.62 19.32
N GLY A 117 -12.60 4.15 19.72
CA GLY A 117 -12.73 5.18 20.76
C GLY A 117 -13.38 6.50 20.32
N THR A 118 -13.61 7.39 21.29
CA THR A 118 -14.28 8.70 21.15
C THR A 118 -13.57 9.71 20.24
N GLY A 119 -12.33 9.43 19.82
CA GLY A 119 -11.63 10.20 18.78
C GLY A 119 -12.25 10.07 17.38
N SER A 120 -13.08 9.05 17.16
CA SER A 120 -13.82 8.84 15.90
C SER A 120 -14.88 9.92 15.61
N VAL A 121 -15.14 10.86 16.53
CA VAL A 121 -16.29 11.79 16.48
C VAL A 121 -15.90 13.23 16.17
N TYR A 122 -14.61 13.59 16.12
CA TYR A 122 -14.20 14.98 15.85
C TYR A 122 -13.51 15.13 14.49
N GLY A 123 -14.30 15.51 13.47
CA GLY A 123 -13.82 15.96 12.17
C GLY A 123 -14.61 15.36 11.01
N THR A 124 -15.39 16.18 10.31
CA THR A 124 -16.20 15.81 9.12
C THR A 124 -15.37 15.54 7.85
N GLY A 125 -14.07 15.35 7.97
CA GLY A 125 -13.18 14.95 6.90
C GLY A 125 -12.00 14.24 7.53
N GLY A 126 -11.55 13.14 6.94
CA GLY A 126 -10.38 12.42 7.43
C GLY A 126 -9.13 13.30 7.54
N TYR A 127 -8.02 12.70 7.97
CA TYR A 127 -6.75 13.40 8.11
C TYR A 127 -6.34 14.15 6.84
N GLY A 128 -5.90 15.40 7.00
CA GLY A 128 -5.39 16.21 5.88
C GLY A 128 -4.22 15.52 5.19
N LEU A 129 -4.20 15.55 3.85
CA LEU A 129 -3.14 14.96 3.04
C LEU A 129 -1.72 15.39 3.45
N PRO A 130 -1.44 16.65 3.81
CA PRO A 130 -0.10 17.05 4.27
C PRO A 130 0.32 16.30 5.54
N LEU A 131 -0.59 16.13 6.50
CA LEU A 131 -0.31 15.42 7.74
C LEU A 131 -0.03 13.93 7.49
N LEU A 132 -0.82 13.29 6.62
CA LEU A 132 -0.57 11.91 6.20
C LEU A 132 0.73 11.79 5.42
N ARG A 133 1.11 12.81 4.65
CA ARG A 133 2.35 12.82 3.87
C ARG A 133 3.55 12.88 4.80
N ASP A 134 3.54 13.78 5.77
CA ASP A 134 4.59 13.88 6.80
C ASP A 134 4.72 12.57 7.57
N ALA A 135 3.59 11.93 7.92
CA ALA A 135 3.58 10.64 8.60
C ALA A 135 4.19 9.52 7.75
N VAL A 136 3.83 9.43 6.47
CA VAL A 136 4.42 8.45 5.54
C VAL A 136 5.92 8.71 5.39
N ASP A 137 6.32 9.96 5.13
CA ASP A 137 7.72 10.32 4.89
C ASP A 137 8.64 10.14 6.11
N LYS A 138 8.08 10.05 7.33
CA LYS A 138 8.84 9.65 8.54
C LYS A 138 9.26 8.18 8.55
N VAL A 139 8.55 7.32 7.81
CA VAL A 139 8.79 5.87 7.83
C VAL A 139 10.14 5.58 7.21
N ASP A 140 11.02 5.00 8.02
CA ASP A 140 12.36 4.58 7.60
C ASP A 140 12.59 3.12 8.00
N TYR A 141 13.40 2.43 7.18
CA TYR A 141 13.76 1.04 7.39
C TYR A 141 15.28 0.95 7.49
N GLN A 142 15.82 1.09 8.71
CA GLN A 142 17.26 1.19 8.96
C GLN A 142 18.13 0.10 8.29
N SER A 143 17.60 -1.11 8.12
CA SER A 143 18.30 -2.24 7.51
C SER A 143 18.04 -2.41 6.01
N LEU A 144 17.26 -1.54 5.38
CA LEU A 144 16.89 -1.62 3.97
C LEU A 144 17.82 -0.75 3.12
N SER A 145 18.58 -1.38 2.24
CA SER A 145 19.30 -0.69 1.17
C SER A 145 18.48 -0.73 -0.12
N LEU A 146 18.29 0.43 -0.75
CA LEU A 146 17.63 0.57 -2.05
C LEU A 146 18.64 0.75 -3.21
N GLU A 147 19.94 0.57 -2.95
CA GLU A 147 21.01 0.82 -3.93
C GLU A 147 20.93 -0.10 -5.16
N TYR A 148 20.40 -1.33 -4.98
CA TYR A 148 20.23 -2.31 -6.05
C TYR A 148 18.89 -2.16 -6.80
N VAL A 149 18.04 -1.22 -6.37
CA VAL A 149 16.77 -0.94 -7.04
C VAL A 149 17.02 0.10 -8.11
N LYS A 150 16.90 -0.33 -9.37
CA LYS A 150 16.98 0.59 -10.52
C LYS A 150 15.75 1.50 -10.53
N PRO A 151 15.91 2.82 -10.59
CA PRO A 151 14.79 3.73 -10.83
C PRO A 151 14.10 3.39 -12.14
N TYR A 152 12.79 3.65 -12.21
CA TYR A 152 12.05 3.53 -13.45
C TYR A 152 12.59 4.52 -14.50
N SER A 153 12.84 4.01 -15.69
CA SER A 153 13.21 4.74 -16.88
C SER A 153 12.38 4.12 -18.00
N GLY A 154 11.30 4.79 -18.42
CA GLY A 154 10.37 4.30 -19.45
C GLY A 154 11.04 3.86 -20.75
#